data_AF-A0A2E1WL05-F1
#
_entry.id   AF-A0A2E1WL05-F1
#
_cell.length_a   1.000
_cell.length_b   1.000
_cell.length_c   1.000
_cell.angle_alpha   90.00
_cell.angle_beta   90.00
_cell.angle_gamma   90.00
#
_symmetry.space_group_name_H-M   'P 1'
#
loop_
_entity.id
_entity.type
_entity.pdbx_description
1 polymer ?
#
loop_
_entity_poly.entity_id
_entity_poly.type
_entity_poly.pdbx_seq_one_letter_code
_entity_poly.pdbx_strand_id
1 'polypeptide(L)'
;RAALMTGINQTLLLAISMLGIAAIMGAGGLGRLLYRAIANQDIALAGSGGLAFFIVAVVLDRLTQPDDSDGGGLFRRISAAWKNTKTPELLLPNAQDQDPPDNLKIDDEADQVVQYEPLRSGERSGVALAAFGAIVTFLGVLLPWNGGSGHISAYARYADESLTNQTFNGLAASGGSWFGILVVICTLALAGSLYATVRSPGQRNRWLGPDGAVIFSIAALVTAVCSVLASPPSAASEFSRSYGVYVTLIGCILMAAGSVLWVWSAPMGARRPLSSGIRWGRLFGVSFAGLLIVIAGYSGWTFDTRADSVIGPELRVQLDDIVEKAEAAEAAGDLALAGSLAAEFTALIAYAQRTGDVIYDGYSGEGAGLGWVALMFGALTLLVAIPASGVISGDENFLYRWCSIVCGLGLGVLLLGIAWVGTIARVAETNLVSGVGALFIVFAGVTSAASVRGTLAEFDRKQVFN
;
A
#
# COMPACT_ATOMS: atom_id res chain seq x y z
N ARG A 1 1.80 -42.62 -5.10
CA ARG A 1 0.88 -41.56 -5.61
C ARG A 1 1.51 -40.17 -5.51
N ALA A 2 2.13 -39.79 -4.38
CA ALA A 2 2.83 -38.50 -4.21
C ALA A 2 3.86 -38.18 -5.32
N ALA A 3 4.74 -39.12 -5.68
CA ALA A 3 5.75 -38.90 -6.73
C ALA A 3 5.16 -38.54 -8.12
N LEU A 4 3.97 -39.06 -8.47
CA LEU A 4 3.28 -38.68 -9.71
C LEU A 4 2.70 -37.27 -9.61
N MET A 5 2.17 -36.86 -8.45
CA MET A 5 1.66 -35.50 -8.24
C MET A 5 2.79 -34.48 -8.23
N THR A 6 3.93 -34.81 -7.63
CA THR A 6 5.16 -34.02 -7.74
C THR A 6 5.60 -33.90 -9.20
N GLY A 7 5.59 -34.99 -9.96
CA GLY A 7 5.89 -34.99 -11.40
C GLY A 7 4.95 -34.10 -12.20
N ILE A 8 3.64 -34.18 -11.96
CA ILE A 8 2.62 -33.34 -12.61
C ILE A 8 2.81 -31.87 -12.26
N ASN A 9 3.14 -31.55 -11.01
CA ASN A 9 3.41 -30.16 -10.62
C ASN A 9 4.63 -29.60 -11.35
N GLN A 10 5.69 -30.40 -11.47
CA GLN A 10 6.89 -29.99 -12.18
C GLN A 10 6.64 -29.82 -13.69
N THR A 11 5.87 -30.71 -14.33
CA THR A 11 5.53 -30.55 -15.75
C THR A 11 4.62 -29.34 -15.98
N LEU A 12 3.71 -29.05 -15.06
CA LEU A 12 2.84 -27.86 -15.11
C LEU A 12 3.66 -26.57 -14.96
N LEU A 13 4.58 -26.49 -13.99
CA LEU A 13 5.46 -25.34 -13.81
C LEU A 13 6.35 -25.10 -15.03
N LEU A 14 6.93 -26.16 -15.60
CA LEU A 14 7.73 -26.07 -16.83
C LEU A 14 6.89 -25.64 -18.05
N ALA A 15 5.65 -26.14 -18.18
CA ALA A 15 4.75 -25.75 -19.24
C ALA A 15 4.32 -24.28 -19.13
N ILE A 16 4.08 -23.78 -17.91
CA ILE A 16 3.75 -22.37 -17.66
C ILE A 16 4.97 -21.47 -17.95
N SER A 17 6.18 -21.89 -17.61
CA SER A 17 7.42 -21.18 -17.97
C SER A 17 7.55 -21.01 -19.49
N MET A 18 7.15 -22.04 -20.26
CA MET A 18 7.20 -22.03 -21.72
C MET A 18 6.13 -21.14 -22.37
N LEU A 19 5.12 -20.68 -21.62
CA LEU A 19 4.02 -19.88 -22.16
C LEU A 19 4.49 -18.52 -22.71
N GLY A 20 5.60 -17.99 -22.18
CA GLY A 20 6.24 -16.78 -22.69
C GLY A 20 6.77 -16.93 -24.12
N ILE A 21 7.34 -18.09 -24.46
CA ILE A 21 7.81 -18.39 -25.82
C ILE A 21 6.64 -18.71 -26.75
N ALA A 22 5.62 -19.42 -26.25
CA ALA A 22 4.40 -19.68 -27.02
C ALA A 22 3.69 -18.39 -27.45
N ALA A 23 3.74 -17.33 -26.62
CA ALA A 23 3.21 -16.02 -26.95
C ALA A 23 3.92 -15.36 -28.15
N ILE A 24 5.25 -15.52 -28.23
CA ILE A 24 6.06 -15.04 -29.36
C ILE A 24 5.67 -15.77 -30.66
N MET A 25 5.33 -17.05 -30.55
CA MET A 25 4.86 -17.89 -31.66
C MET A 25 3.40 -17.66 -32.06
N GLY A 26 2.73 -16.66 -31.49
CA GLY A 26 1.36 -16.28 -31.87
C GLY A 26 0.25 -16.99 -31.09
N ALA A 27 0.56 -17.65 -29.97
CA ALA A 27 -0.48 -18.19 -29.08
C ALA A 27 -1.31 -17.05 -28.44
N GLY A 28 -2.64 -17.21 -28.47
CA GLY A 28 -3.57 -16.24 -27.86
C GLY A 28 -3.55 -16.24 -26.33
N GLY A 29 -4.30 -15.32 -25.72
CA GLY A 29 -4.49 -15.25 -24.26
C GLY A 29 -3.49 -14.33 -23.53
N LEU A 30 -3.20 -14.64 -22.26
CA LEU A 30 -2.38 -13.81 -21.35
C LEU A 30 -0.95 -13.60 -21.85
N GLY A 31 -0.36 -14.59 -22.53
CA GLY A 31 0.98 -14.48 -23.09
C GLY A 31 1.11 -13.36 -24.12
N ARG A 32 0.07 -13.15 -24.95
CA ARG A 32 0.05 -12.07 -25.95
C ARG A 32 0.06 -10.68 -25.31
N LEU A 33 -0.58 -10.52 -24.15
CA LEU A 33 -0.55 -9.26 -23.40
C LEU A 33 0.85 -8.99 -22.86
N LEU A 34 1.51 -10.01 -22.32
CA LEU A 34 2.89 -9.91 -21.82
C LEU A 34 3.87 -9.60 -22.96
N TYR A 35 3.72 -10.28 -24.09
CA TYR A 35 4.53 -10.02 -25.29
C TYR A 35 4.33 -8.60 -25.80
N ARG A 36 3.07 -8.13 -25.92
CA ARG A 36 2.76 -6.75 -26.33
C ARG A 36 3.36 -5.74 -25.35
N ALA A 37 3.30 -6.02 -24.05
CA ALA A 37 3.88 -5.14 -23.05
C ALA A 37 5.40 -5.01 -23.21
N ILE A 38 6.09 -6.13 -23.42
CA ILE A 38 7.54 -6.15 -23.62
C ILE A 38 7.91 -5.49 -24.96
N ALA A 39 7.21 -5.83 -26.04
CA ALA A 39 7.47 -5.30 -27.37
C ALA A 39 7.26 -3.77 -27.47
N ASN A 40 6.28 -3.25 -26.74
CA ASN A 40 5.97 -1.82 -26.72
C ASN A 40 6.62 -1.06 -25.57
N GLN A 41 7.45 -1.72 -24.75
CA GLN A 41 8.04 -1.15 -23.52
C GLN A 41 7.00 -0.53 -22.57
N ASP A 42 5.79 -1.08 -22.57
CA ASP A 42 4.67 -0.59 -21.76
C ASP A 42 4.73 -1.23 -20.38
N ILE A 43 5.29 -0.48 -19.43
CA ILE A 43 5.50 -0.91 -18.04
C ILE A 43 4.17 -1.15 -17.32
N ALA A 44 3.12 -0.38 -17.62
CA ALA A 44 1.82 -0.53 -16.99
C ALA A 44 1.13 -1.83 -17.44
N LEU A 45 1.20 -2.13 -18.74
CA LEU A 45 0.71 -3.39 -19.29
C LEU A 45 1.58 -4.58 -18.83
N ALA A 46 2.89 -4.38 -18.67
CA ALA A 46 3.80 -5.41 -18.16
C ALA A 46 3.50 -5.73 -16.69
N GLY A 47 3.24 -4.71 -15.87
CA GLY A 47 2.90 -4.87 -14.46
C GLY A 47 1.56 -5.58 -14.25
N SER A 48 0.51 -5.12 -14.94
CA SER A 48 -0.83 -5.74 -14.84
C SER A 48 -0.88 -7.14 -15.46
N GLY A 49 -0.26 -7.33 -16.63
CA GLY A 49 -0.15 -8.62 -17.30
C GLY A 49 0.71 -9.63 -16.53
N GLY A 50 1.83 -9.17 -15.97
CA GLY A 50 2.72 -9.98 -15.14
C GLY A 50 2.08 -10.40 -13.82
N LEU A 51 1.34 -9.50 -13.16
CA LEU A 51 0.61 -9.81 -11.93
C LEU A 51 -0.53 -10.81 -12.18
N ALA A 52 -1.29 -10.64 -13.27
CA ALA A 52 -2.33 -11.60 -13.66
C ALA A 52 -1.73 -12.99 -13.93
N PHE A 53 -0.58 -13.03 -14.62
CA PHE A 53 0.15 -14.27 -14.89
C PHE A 53 0.65 -14.94 -13.60
N PHE A 54 1.21 -14.16 -12.69
CA PHE A 54 1.66 -14.63 -11.38
C PHE A 54 0.53 -15.25 -10.56
N ILE A 55 -0.64 -14.59 -10.50
CA ILE A 55 -1.80 -15.11 -9.76
C ILE A 55 -2.27 -16.44 -10.36
N VAL A 56 -2.34 -16.56 -11.68
CA VAL A 56 -2.72 -17.82 -12.35
C VAL A 56 -1.71 -18.92 -12.04
N ALA A 57 -0.41 -18.64 -12.10
CA ALA A 57 0.65 -19.60 -11.77
C ALA A 57 0.55 -20.09 -10.32
N VAL A 58 0.35 -19.17 -9.36
CA VAL A 58 0.19 -19.50 -7.93
C VAL A 58 -1.08 -20.32 -7.71
N VAL A 59 -2.20 -19.97 -8.34
CA VAL A 59 -3.45 -20.72 -8.19
C VAL A 59 -3.31 -22.14 -8.76
N LEU A 60 -2.69 -22.30 -9.92
CA LEU A 60 -2.49 -23.62 -10.53
C LEU A 60 -1.53 -24.51 -9.72
N ASP A 61 -0.42 -23.93 -9.22
CA ASP A 61 0.50 -24.62 -8.31
C ASP A 61 -0.23 -25.07 -7.03
N ARG A 62 -1.08 -24.22 -6.45
CA ARG A 62 -1.88 -24.55 -5.27
C ARG A 62 -2.97 -25.58 -5.52
N LEU A 63 -3.53 -25.65 -6.73
CA LEU A 63 -4.52 -26.68 -7.08
C LEU A 63 -3.88 -28.05 -7.31
N THR A 64 -2.60 -28.08 -7.69
CA THR A 64 -1.89 -29.31 -8.08
C THR A 64 -1.12 -29.95 -6.91
N GLN A 65 -0.91 -29.23 -5.80
CA GLN A 65 -0.32 -29.76 -4.57
C GLN A 65 -1.38 -30.13 -3.52
N PRO A 66 -1.81 -31.40 -3.40
CA PRO A 66 -2.49 -31.88 -2.20
C PRO A 66 -1.46 -32.07 -1.07
N ASP A 67 -1.75 -31.53 0.12
CA ASP A 67 -0.99 -31.85 1.34
C ASP A 67 -1.26 -33.32 1.70
N ASP A 68 -0.22 -34.05 2.14
CA ASP A 68 -0.23 -35.51 2.41
C ASP A 68 -1.26 -36.00 3.45
N SER A 69 -2.10 -35.13 4.01
CA SER A 69 -2.96 -35.43 5.15
C SER A 69 -4.46 -35.25 4.93
N ASP A 70 -4.95 -34.64 3.84
CA ASP A 70 -6.40 -34.49 3.65
C ASP A 70 -6.83 -34.30 2.18
N GLY A 71 -7.76 -35.12 1.70
CA GLY A 71 -8.18 -35.22 0.29
C GLY A 71 -9.12 -34.12 -0.22
N GLY A 72 -9.24 -32.99 0.49
CA GLY A 72 -10.17 -31.90 0.15
C GLY A 72 -9.55 -30.77 -0.70
N GLY A 73 -10.23 -30.34 -1.77
CA GLY A 73 -9.79 -29.21 -2.60
C GLY A 73 -9.79 -27.83 -1.88
N LEU A 74 -9.07 -26.85 -2.44
CA LEU A 74 -8.85 -25.51 -1.86
C LEU A 74 -10.15 -24.82 -1.38
N PHE A 75 -11.21 -24.84 -2.19
CA PHE A 75 -12.49 -24.21 -1.82
C PHE A 75 -13.17 -24.89 -0.63
N ARG A 76 -13.03 -26.22 -0.52
CA ARG A 76 -13.53 -26.97 0.63
C ARG A 76 -12.70 -26.66 1.89
N ARG A 77 -11.38 -26.44 1.75
CA ARG A 77 -10.49 -26.01 2.84
C ARG A 77 -10.80 -24.59 3.30
N ILE A 78 -11.01 -23.65 2.38
CA ILE A 78 -11.40 -22.27 2.70
C ILE A 78 -12.77 -22.25 3.39
N SER A 79 -13.74 -23.01 2.86
CA SER A 79 -15.08 -23.13 3.46
C SER A 79 -15.04 -23.80 4.84
N ALA A 80 -14.26 -24.88 5.01
CA ALA A 80 -14.06 -25.55 6.28
C ALA A 80 -13.34 -24.66 7.30
N ALA A 81 -12.31 -23.91 6.87
CA ALA A 81 -11.60 -22.96 7.71
C ALA A 81 -12.49 -21.79 8.14
N TRP A 82 -13.37 -21.32 7.25
CA TRP A 82 -14.38 -20.30 7.56
C TRP A 82 -15.45 -20.80 8.53
N LYS A 83 -15.90 -22.04 8.34
CA LYS A 83 -16.92 -22.66 9.18
C LYS A 83 -16.39 -22.98 10.58
N ASN A 84 -15.15 -23.45 10.68
CA ASN A 84 -14.48 -23.80 11.93
C ASN A 84 -13.58 -22.68 12.45
N THR A 85 -13.93 -21.41 12.17
CA THR A 85 -13.21 -20.22 12.65
C THR A 85 -13.10 -20.16 14.18
N LYS A 86 -14.06 -20.76 14.90
CA LYS A 86 -14.12 -20.78 16.36
C LYS A 86 -13.37 -21.96 17.00
N THR A 87 -13.18 -23.07 16.27
CA THR A 87 -12.60 -24.33 16.76
C THR A 87 -11.60 -24.88 15.73
N PRO A 88 -10.40 -24.28 15.66
CA PRO A 88 -9.39 -24.58 14.63
C PRO A 88 -8.77 -25.98 14.78
N GLU A 89 -8.92 -26.60 15.95
CA GLU A 89 -8.44 -27.95 16.25
C GLU A 89 -9.13 -29.04 15.42
N LEU A 90 -10.37 -28.77 14.99
CA LEU A 90 -11.13 -29.64 14.08
C LEU A 90 -10.60 -29.66 12.64
N LEU A 91 -9.59 -28.85 12.33
CA LEU A 91 -8.90 -28.84 11.03
C LEU A 91 -7.59 -29.64 11.04
N LEU A 92 -7.23 -30.24 12.19
CA LEU A 92 -6.02 -31.04 12.32
C LEU A 92 -6.28 -32.47 11.81
N PRO A 93 -5.38 -33.05 11.00
CA PRO A 93 -5.57 -34.38 10.39
C PRO A 93 -5.77 -35.54 11.38
N ASN A 94 -5.38 -35.36 12.64
CA ASN A 94 -5.40 -36.40 13.67
C ASN A 94 -6.48 -36.19 14.74
N ALA A 95 -7.39 -35.23 14.57
CA ALA A 95 -8.41 -34.92 15.57
C ALA A 95 -9.50 -36.02 15.70
N GLN A 96 -9.55 -36.97 14.77
CA GLN A 96 -10.53 -38.07 14.76
C GLN A 96 -9.95 -39.46 15.05
N ASP A 97 -8.61 -39.63 15.04
CA ASP A 97 -7.94 -40.94 15.17
C ASP A 97 -7.13 -41.11 16.47
N GLN A 98 -7.17 -40.14 17.39
CA GLN A 98 -6.61 -40.33 18.73
C GLN A 98 -7.69 -40.90 19.64
N ASP A 99 -7.70 -42.22 19.81
CA ASP A 99 -8.19 -42.79 21.07
C ASP A 99 -7.38 -42.13 22.20
N PRO A 100 -8.03 -41.53 23.21
CA PRO A 100 -7.31 -40.87 24.29
C PRO A 100 -6.38 -41.89 24.95
N PRO A 101 -5.10 -41.56 25.20
CA PRO A 101 -4.21 -42.47 25.91
C PRO A 101 -4.80 -42.77 27.28
N ASP A 102 -4.98 -44.06 27.57
CA ASP A 102 -5.68 -44.66 28.73
C ASP A 102 -5.06 -44.32 30.12
N ASN A 103 -4.11 -43.38 30.16
CA ASN A 103 -3.41 -42.93 31.37
C ASN A 103 -3.53 -41.42 31.63
N LEU A 104 -4.48 -40.74 31.01
CA LEU A 104 -5.00 -39.50 31.53
C LEU A 104 -6.47 -39.71 31.81
N LYS A 105 -6.81 -40.01 33.06
CA LYS A 105 -8.08 -39.56 33.61
C LYS A 105 -8.06 -38.04 33.49
N ILE A 106 -8.44 -37.56 32.32
CA ILE A 106 -9.02 -36.24 32.19
C ILE A 106 -10.34 -36.42 32.90
N ASP A 107 -10.35 -36.05 34.19
CA ASP A 107 -11.60 -35.73 34.84
C ASP A 107 -12.36 -34.84 33.87
N ASP A 108 -13.65 -35.11 33.66
CA ASP A 108 -14.58 -34.24 32.92
C ASP A 108 -14.69 -32.87 33.63
N GLU A 109 -13.58 -32.17 33.85
CA GLU A 109 -13.54 -30.74 34.06
C GLU A 109 -13.91 -30.12 32.72
N ALA A 110 -15.24 -29.98 32.56
CA ALA A 110 -15.98 -29.09 31.69
C ALA A 110 -15.16 -28.45 30.56
N ASP A 111 -15.65 -28.56 29.32
CA ASP A 111 -15.36 -27.59 28.25
C ASP A 111 -15.36 -26.15 28.80
N GLN A 112 -14.21 -25.68 29.29
CA GLN A 112 -14.06 -24.34 29.84
C GLN A 112 -14.02 -23.46 28.62
N VAL A 113 -15.20 -22.97 28.21
CA VAL A 113 -15.34 -21.96 27.18
C VAL A 113 -14.43 -20.81 27.56
N VAL A 114 -13.27 -20.70 26.89
CA VAL A 114 -12.26 -19.68 27.18
C VAL A 114 -12.92 -18.31 27.03
N GLN A 115 -13.24 -17.70 28.16
CA GLN A 115 -13.96 -16.45 28.21
C GLN A 115 -12.93 -15.31 28.29
N TYR A 116 -12.87 -14.48 27.26
CA TYR A 116 -11.99 -13.32 27.26
C TYR A 116 -12.55 -12.19 28.10
N GLU A 117 -11.66 -11.38 28.67
CA GLU A 117 -12.08 -10.27 29.52
C GLU A 117 -12.96 -9.28 28.73
N PRO A 118 -14.18 -8.94 29.18
CA PRO A 118 -15.05 -8.02 28.47
C PRO A 118 -14.46 -6.59 28.44
N LEU A 119 -15.09 -5.71 27.67
CA LEU A 119 -14.64 -4.34 27.47
C LEU A 119 -14.68 -3.54 28.78
N ARG A 120 -13.51 -3.15 29.30
CA ARG A 120 -13.41 -2.37 30.55
C ARG A 120 -14.00 -0.97 30.38
N SER A 121 -14.45 -0.36 31.49
CA SER A 121 -14.94 1.02 31.49
C SER A 121 -13.90 2.02 30.94
N GLY A 122 -12.63 1.82 31.26
CA GLY A 122 -11.51 2.62 30.72
C GLY A 122 -11.37 2.53 29.20
N GLU A 123 -11.53 1.34 28.61
CA GLU A 123 -11.43 1.14 27.16
C GLU A 123 -12.55 1.84 26.38
N ARG A 124 -13.76 1.95 26.98
CA ARG A 124 -14.93 2.53 26.30
C ARG A 124 -14.70 3.96 25.85
N SER A 125 -13.93 4.74 26.62
CA SER A 125 -13.63 6.14 26.27
C SER A 125 -12.76 6.24 25.01
N GLY A 126 -11.69 5.44 24.91
CA GLY A 126 -10.81 5.38 23.74
C GLY A 126 -11.55 4.84 22.51
N VAL A 127 -12.36 3.78 22.69
CA VAL A 127 -13.23 3.22 21.65
C VAL A 127 -14.22 4.24 21.12
N ALA A 128 -14.90 4.98 22.01
CA ALA A 128 -15.87 6.01 21.62
C ALA A 128 -15.20 7.16 20.86
N LEU A 129 -14.03 7.62 21.32
CA LEU A 129 -13.26 8.66 20.64
C LEU A 129 -12.76 8.20 19.26
N ALA A 130 -12.26 6.96 19.16
CA ALA A 130 -11.83 6.38 17.89
C ALA A 130 -12.98 6.26 16.89
N ALA A 131 -14.16 5.81 17.36
CA ALA A 131 -15.37 5.71 16.54
C ALA A 131 -15.86 7.09 16.08
N PHE A 132 -15.85 8.10 16.96
CA PHE A 132 -16.18 9.47 16.59
C PHE A 132 -15.21 10.02 15.55
N GLY A 133 -13.90 9.84 15.76
CA GLY A 133 -12.87 10.20 14.79
C GLY A 133 -13.09 9.53 13.44
N ALA A 134 -13.42 8.24 13.40
CA ALA A 134 -13.72 7.51 12.18
C ALA A 134 -14.91 8.10 11.40
N ILE A 135 -15.98 8.52 12.09
CA ILE A 135 -17.13 9.19 11.46
C ILE A 135 -16.71 10.53 10.86
N VAL A 136 -15.96 11.35 11.61
CA VAL A 136 -15.46 12.65 11.13
C VAL A 136 -14.55 12.48 9.91
N THR A 137 -13.64 11.50 9.95
CA THR A 137 -12.77 11.16 8.82
C THR A 137 -13.57 10.78 7.58
N PHE A 138 -14.55 9.89 7.74
CA PHE A 138 -15.39 9.43 6.63
C PHE A 138 -16.17 10.58 5.99
N LEU A 139 -16.78 11.44 6.80
CA LEU A 139 -17.46 12.65 6.30
C LEU A 139 -16.49 13.61 5.62
N GLY A 140 -15.30 13.84 6.19
CA GLY A 140 -14.28 14.70 5.62
C GLY A 140 -13.78 14.26 4.25
N VAL A 141 -13.65 12.94 4.01
CA VAL A 141 -13.23 12.40 2.72
C VAL A 141 -14.24 12.69 1.61
N LEU A 142 -15.53 12.80 1.95
CA LEU A 142 -16.60 13.10 0.99
C LEU A 142 -16.71 14.60 0.66
N LEU A 143 -16.14 15.46 1.51
CA LEU A 143 -16.10 16.91 1.29
C LEU A 143 -15.02 17.30 0.27
N PRO A 144 -15.12 18.48 -0.35
CA PRO A 144 -14.10 18.98 -1.27
C PRO A 144 -12.73 19.12 -0.59
N TRP A 145 -11.68 18.56 -1.20
CA TRP A 145 -10.28 18.64 -0.76
C TRP A 145 -9.52 19.75 -1.48
N ASN A 146 -9.85 20.00 -2.75
CA ASN A 146 -9.25 21.05 -3.57
C ASN A 146 -10.24 21.58 -4.61
N GLY A 147 -9.89 22.70 -5.23
CA GLY A 147 -10.61 23.29 -6.35
C GLY A 147 -9.71 24.11 -7.27
N GLY A 148 -10.22 24.45 -8.44
CA GLY A 148 -9.52 25.23 -9.48
C GLY A 148 -8.48 24.43 -10.27
N SER A 149 -7.94 23.36 -9.71
CA SER A 149 -7.00 22.46 -10.36
C SER A 149 -6.98 21.10 -9.65
N GLY A 150 -6.49 20.07 -10.33
CA GLY A 150 -6.13 18.80 -9.73
C GLY A 150 -4.97 18.97 -8.74
N HIS A 151 -4.96 18.15 -7.69
CA HIS A 151 -3.86 18.18 -6.73
C HIS A 151 -2.67 17.37 -7.26
N ILE A 152 -2.40 16.19 -6.71
CA ILE A 152 -1.32 15.31 -7.18
C ILE A 152 -1.58 14.78 -8.60
N SER A 153 -2.84 14.71 -9.03
CA SER A 153 -3.19 14.24 -10.38
C SER A 153 -2.70 15.17 -11.50
N ALA A 154 -2.49 16.47 -11.20
CA ALA A 154 -1.98 17.45 -12.16
C ALA A 154 -0.52 17.16 -12.55
N TYR A 155 0.26 16.44 -11.72
CA TYR A 155 1.58 15.95 -12.15
C TYR A 155 1.48 14.94 -13.29
N ALA A 156 0.37 14.20 -13.38
CA ALA A 156 0.23 13.06 -14.28
C ALA A 156 -0.60 13.36 -15.54
N ARG A 157 -1.43 14.42 -15.51
CA ARG A 157 -2.40 14.74 -16.55
C ARG A 157 -2.52 16.25 -16.75
N TYR A 158 -2.24 16.74 -17.95
CA TYR A 158 -2.28 18.19 -18.25
C TYR A 158 -3.69 18.76 -18.12
N ALA A 159 -4.72 17.97 -18.46
CA ALA A 159 -6.11 18.38 -18.29
C ALA A 159 -6.50 18.66 -16.81
N ASP A 160 -5.69 18.20 -15.85
CA ASP A 160 -5.89 18.52 -14.43
C ASP A 160 -5.20 19.80 -13.99
N GLU A 161 -4.33 20.43 -14.79
CA GLU A 161 -3.61 21.65 -14.38
C GLU A 161 -4.54 22.85 -14.22
N SER A 162 -5.59 22.93 -15.04
CA SER A 162 -6.57 24.04 -15.00
C SER A 162 -8.00 23.50 -15.08
N LEU A 163 -8.68 23.50 -13.93
CA LEU A 163 -10.07 23.07 -13.77
C LEU A 163 -10.87 24.16 -13.07
N THR A 164 -10.86 25.34 -13.67
CA THR A 164 -11.50 26.55 -13.15
C THR A 164 -12.96 26.29 -12.77
N ASN A 165 -13.38 26.81 -11.61
CA ASN A 165 -14.72 26.65 -11.04
C ASN A 165 -15.16 25.21 -10.70
N GLN A 166 -14.24 24.24 -10.70
CA GLN A 166 -14.53 22.88 -10.26
C GLN A 166 -13.93 22.59 -8.89
N THR A 167 -14.59 21.73 -8.13
CA THR A 167 -14.15 21.27 -6.80
C THR A 167 -14.22 19.75 -6.73
N PHE A 168 -13.24 19.14 -6.07
CA PHE A 168 -13.09 17.68 -6.03
C PHE A 168 -12.97 17.20 -4.59
N ASN A 169 -13.59 16.07 -4.27
CA ASN A 169 -13.45 15.40 -2.97
C ASN A 169 -12.26 14.44 -2.95
N GLY A 170 -11.90 13.93 -1.77
CA GLY A 170 -10.72 13.05 -1.61
C GLY A 170 -10.78 11.72 -2.38
N LEU A 171 -11.94 11.32 -2.90
CA LEU A 171 -12.09 10.08 -3.68
C LEU A 171 -12.02 10.31 -5.19
N ALA A 172 -12.25 11.55 -5.64
CA ALA A 172 -12.18 11.92 -7.03
C ALA A 172 -10.75 11.76 -7.58
N ALA A 173 -10.65 11.47 -8.88
CA ALA A 173 -9.36 11.36 -9.55
C ALA A 173 -8.53 12.64 -9.38
N SER A 174 -9.14 13.81 -9.59
CA SER A 174 -8.50 15.12 -9.47
C SER A 174 -8.43 15.66 -8.03
N GLY A 175 -8.98 14.92 -7.05
CA GLY A 175 -9.26 15.45 -5.71
C GLY A 175 -8.37 14.98 -4.55
N GLY A 176 -7.41 14.10 -4.83
CA GLY A 176 -6.63 13.38 -3.80
C GLY A 176 -6.69 11.86 -3.93
N SER A 177 -6.81 11.35 -5.15
CA SER A 177 -7.01 9.93 -5.41
C SER A 177 -5.95 9.05 -4.78
N TRP A 178 -6.30 7.79 -4.47
CA TRP A 178 -5.55 6.87 -3.61
C TRP A 178 -5.25 7.34 -2.19
N PHE A 179 -4.86 8.59 -1.92
CA PHE A 179 -4.75 9.13 -0.55
C PHE A 179 -6.08 9.04 0.19
N GLY A 180 -7.18 9.54 -0.39
CA GLY A 180 -8.51 9.41 0.21
C GLY A 180 -8.99 7.96 0.31
N ILE A 181 -8.70 7.12 -0.69
CA ILE A 181 -9.08 5.70 -0.69
C ILE A 181 -8.37 4.95 0.44
N LEU A 182 -7.07 5.17 0.63
CA LEU A 182 -6.28 4.52 1.67
C LEU A 182 -6.70 4.99 3.06
N VAL A 183 -7.05 6.27 3.23
CA VAL A 183 -7.65 6.78 4.47
C VAL A 183 -8.98 6.05 4.77
N VAL A 184 -9.84 5.86 3.77
CA VAL A 184 -11.09 5.10 3.93
C VAL A 184 -10.82 3.64 4.27
N ILE A 185 -9.89 2.97 3.58
CA ILE A 185 -9.52 1.58 3.86
C ILE A 185 -9.04 1.42 5.30
N CYS A 186 -8.17 2.33 5.78
CA CYS A 186 -7.70 2.32 7.16
C CYS A 186 -8.83 2.58 8.16
N THR A 187 -9.74 3.50 7.84
CA THR A 187 -10.92 3.80 8.66
C THR A 187 -11.85 2.58 8.75
N LEU A 188 -12.07 1.86 7.65
CA LEU A 188 -12.85 0.62 7.62
C LEU A 188 -12.15 -0.52 8.37
N ALA A 189 -10.82 -0.63 8.27
CA ALA A 189 -10.06 -1.61 9.03
C ALA A 189 -10.18 -1.37 10.54
N LEU A 190 -10.12 -0.11 10.99
CA LEU A 190 -10.39 0.26 12.38
C LEU A 190 -11.83 -0.03 12.79
N ALA A 191 -12.82 0.24 11.92
CA ALA A 191 -14.20 -0.14 12.17
C ALA A 191 -14.36 -1.66 12.33
N GLY A 192 -13.60 -2.44 11.57
CA GLY A 192 -13.46 -3.88 11.75
C GLY A 192 -12.90 -4.25 13.13
N SER A 193 -11.87 -3.54 13.62
CA SER A 193 -11.32 -3.74 14.96
C SER A 193 -12.32 -3.41 16.07
N LEU A 194 -13.08 -2.32 15.91
CA LEU A 194 -14.16 -1.94 16.82
C LEU A 194 -15.23 -3.04 16.89
N TYR A 195 -15.70 -3.49 15.73
CA TYR A 195 -16.71 -4.54 15.63
C TYR A 195 -16.22 -5.87 16.23
N ALA A 196 -14.99 -6.28 15.91
CA ALA A 196 -14.41 -7.51 16.43
C ALA A 196 -14.29 -7.48 17.96
N THR A 197 -13.83 -6.35 18.53
CA THR A 197 -13.64 -6.25 19.98
C THR A 197 -14.96 -6.20 20.75
N VAL A 198 -16.01 -5.58 20.20
CA VAL A 198 -17.33 -5.51 20.85
C VAL A 198 -18.08 -6.84 20.74
N ARG A 199 -18.04 -7.49 19.57
CA ARG A 199 -18.88 -8.67 19.30
C ARG A 199 -18.22 -9.99 19.66
N SER A 200 -16.91 -10.08 19.52
CA SER A 200 -16.15 -11.30 19.80
C SER A 200 -14.83 -10.97 20.51
N PRO A 201 -14.87 -10.54 21.79
CA PRO A 201 -13.66 -10.29 22.57
C PRO A 201 -12.72 -11.49 22.50
N GLY A 202 -11.51 -11.30 21.97
CA GLY A 202 -10.49 -12.35 21.85
C GLY A 202 -10.57 -13.28 20.64
N GLN A 203 -11.55 -13.15 19.71
CA GLN A 203 -11.55 -13.98 18.50
C GLN A 203 -10.64 -13.46 17.38
N ARG A 204 -9.50 -14.14 17.24
CA ARG A 204 -8.68 -14.43 16.04
C ARG A 204 -8.94 -13.64 14.74
N ASN A 205 -8.61 -12.36 14.73
CA ASN A 205 -7.89 -11.78 13.59
C ASN A 205 -6.82 -10.82 14.12
N ARG A 206 -5.53 -11.15 13.86
CA ARG A 206 -4.37 -10.41 14.40
C ARG A 206 -4.43 -8.91 14.10
N TRP A 207 -5.07 -8.54 13.00
CA TRP A 207 -5.17 -7.15 12.54
C TRP A 207 -6.40 -6.42 13.08
N LEU A 208 -7.35 -7.11 13.73
CA LEU A 208 -8.62 -6.52 14.18
C LEU A 208 -8.71 -6.39 15.71
N GLY A 209 -7.56 -6.27 16.39
CA GLY A 209 -7.45 -5.97 17.81
C GLY A 209 -7.24 -4.48 18.11
N PRO A 210 -7.05 -4.12 19.38
CA PRO A 210 -6.70 -2.76 19.80
C PRO A 210 -5.42 -2.23 19.11
N ASP A 211 -4.36 -3.05 19.03
CA ASP A 211 -3.14 -2.72 18.28
C ASP A 211 -3.41 -2.51 16.80
N GLY A 212 -4.27 -3.34 16.20
CA GLY A 212 -4.77 -3.13 14.84
C GLY A 212 -5.41 -1.75 14.65
N ALA A 213 -6.25 -1.32 15.60
CA ALA A 213 -6.86 0.00 15.57
C ALA A 213 -5.80 1.12 15.62
N VAL A 214 -4.76 1.00 16.46
CA VAL A 214 -3.63 1.95 16.48
C VAL A 214 -2.88 1.96 15.16
N ILE A 215 -2.57 0.79 14.61
CA ILE A 215 -1.83 0.65 13.35
C ILE A 215 -2.56 1.37 12.21
N PHE A 216 -3.84 1.08 12.00
CA PHE A 216 -4.60 1.65 10.89
C PHE A 216 -4.92 3.13 11.10
N SER A 217 -5.19 3.57 12.34
CA SER A 217 -5.48 4.99 12.61
C SER A 217 -4.25 5.89 12.45
N ILE A 218 -3.08 5.44 12.91
CA ILE A 218 -1.82 6.17 12.69
C ILE A 218 -1.47 6.16 11.21
N ALA A 219 -1.64 5.03 10.51
CA ALA A 219 -1.41 4.97 9.07
C ALA A 219 -2.30 5.95 8.30
N ALA A 220 -3.60 6.02 8.64
CA ALA A 220 -4.54 7.01 8.09
C ALA A 220 -4.13 8.46 8.39
N LEU A 221 -3.63 8.72 9.61
CA LEU A 221 -3.13 10.05 9.99
C LEU A 221 -1.90 10.44 9.17
N VAL A 222 -0.94 9.55 9.00
CA VAL A 222 0.24 9.78 8.14
C VAL A 222 -0.21 10.08 6.71
N THR A 223 -1.12 9.27 6.14
CA THR A 223 -1.64 9.49 4.79
C THR A 223 -2.36 10.85 4.65
N ALA A 224 -3.15 11.26 5.65
CA ALA A 224 -3.82 12.56 5.66
C ALA A 224 -2.85 13.73 5.81
N VAL A 225 -1.78 13.59 6.61
CA VAL A 225 -0.72 14.60 6.69
C VAL A 225 0.00 14.73 5.34
N CYS A 226 0.28 13.61 4.67
CA CYS A 226 0.90 13.63 3.35
C CYS A 226 0.03 14.36 2.31
N SER A 227 -1.30 14.14 2.30
CA SER A 227 -2.18 14.85 1.36
C SER A 227 -2.26 16.35 1.64
N VAL A 228 -2.17 16.77 2.91
CA VAL A 228 -2.15 18.20 3.28
C VAL A 228 -0.80 18.85 2.96
N LEU A 229 0.31 18.14 3.09
CA LEU A 229 1.65 18.70 2.89
C LEU A 229 2.15 18.61 1.46
N ALA A 230 1.58 17.74 0.61
CA ALA A 230 1.97 17.63 -0.79
C ALA A 230 1.72 18.94 -1.55
N SER A 231 2.75 19.38 -2.27
CA SER A 231 2.69 20.55 -3.14
C SER A 231 2.02 20.20 -4.48
N PRO A 232 1.20 21.11 -5.05
CA PRO A 232 0.77 21.01 -6.44
C PRO A 232 1.92 21.34 -7.41
N PRO A 233 1.84 20.92 -8.69
CA PRO A 233 2.82 21.33 -9.70
C PRO A 233 2.73 22.84 -9.96
N SER A 234 3.83 23.45 -10.39
CA SER A 234 3.90 24.90 -10.69
C SER A 234 2.95 25.34 -11.81
N ALA A 235 2.61 24.44 -12.74
CA ALA A 235 1.64 24.68 -13.80
C ALA A 235 0.19 24.84 -13.28
N ALA A 236 -0.13 24.28 -12.11
CA ALA A 236 -1.45 24.36 -11.48
C ALA A 236 -1.68 25.69 -10.74
N SER A 237 -1.64 26.81 -11.48
CA SER A 237 -1.70 28.17 -10.91
C SER A 237 -3.02 28.51 -10.19
N GLU A 238 -4.13 27.85 -10.55
CA GLU A 238 -5.45 28.04 -9.93
C GLU A 238 -5.72 27.10 -8.74
N PHE A 239 -4.72 26.32 -8.30
CA PHE A 239 -4.91 25.36 -7.22
C PHE A 239 -5.29 26.04 -5.90
N SER A 240 -6.39 25.58 -5.31
CA SER A 240 -6.83 25.99 -3.98
C SER A 240 -7.15 24.77 -3.11
N ARG A 241 -6.73 24.81 -1.83
CA ARG A 241 -7.11 23.78 -0.84
C ARG A 241 -8.46 24.11 -0.24
N SER A 242 -9.31 23.09 -0.14
CA SER A 242 -10.65 23.18 0.42
C SER A 242 -10.71 22.62 1.84
N TYR A 243 -11.81 22.88 2.56
CA TYR A 243 -11.95 22.52 3.98
C TYR A 243 -12.01 21.00 4.23
N GLY A 244 -12.41 20.18 3.25
CA GLY A 244 -12.58 18.74 3.43
C GLY A 244 -11.31 18.01 3.85
N VAL A 245 -10.15 18.39 3.29
CA VAL A 245 -8.87 17.75 3.65
C VAL A 245 -8.49 18.02 5.11
N TYR A 246 -8.81 19.21 5.64
CA TYR A 246 -8.57 19.56 7.04
C TYR A 246 -9.54 18.85 7.98
N VAL A 247 -10.81 18.70 7.59
CA VAL A 247 -11.78 17.90 8.36
C VAL A 247 -11.34 16.44 8.43
N THR A 248 -10.86 15.86 7.33
CA THR A 248 -10.26 14.51 7.33
C THR A 248 -9.06 14.44 8.26
N LEU A 249 -8.15 15.41 8.23
CA LEU A 249 -6.98 15.44 9.11
C LEU A 249 -7.38 15.45 10.59
N ILE A 250 -8.33 16.31 10.98
CA ILE A 250 -8.86 16.37 12.35
C ILE A 250 -9.50 15.03 12.75
N GLY A 251 -10.29 14.43 11.86
CA GLY A 251 -10.85 13.09 12.07
C GLY A 251 -9.78 12.04 12.32
N CYS A 252 -8.71 12.02 11.51
CA CYS A 252 -7.59 11.10 11.68
C CYS A 252 -6.83 11.34 13.00
N ILE A 253 -6.66 12.59 13.43
CA ILE A 253 -6.03 12.92 14.73
C ILE A 253 -6.87 12.36 15.88
N LEU A 254 -8.19 12.61 15.87
CA LEU A 254 -9.10 12.08 16.90
C LEU A 254 -9.11 10.55 16.90
N MET A 255 -9.11 9.96 15.71
CA MET A 255 -9.08 8.51 15.52
C MET A 255 -7.80 7.88 16.07
N ALA A 256 -6.63 8.48 15.80
CA ALA A 256 -5.34 8.02 16.33
C ALA A 256 -5.20 8.26 17.84
N ALA A 257 -5.68 9.39 18.36
CA ALA A 257 -5.69 9.64 19.80
C ALA A 257 -6.59 8.63 20.55
N GLY A 258 -7.80 8.38 20.03
CA GLY A 258 -8.73 7.41 20.60
C GLY A 258 -8.19 5.98 20.59
N SER A 259 -7.56 5.56 19.49
CA SER A 259 -6.97 4.21 19.39
C SER A 259 -5.77 4.02 20.32
N VAL A 260 -4.92 5.04 20.50
CA VAL A 260 -3.79 4.99 21.45
C VAL A 260 -4.30 4.87 22.89
N LEU A 261 -5.30 5.67 23.29
CA LEU A 261 -5.94 5.55 24.60
C LEU A 261 -6.58 4.17 24.80
N TRP A 262 -7.15 3.60 23.74
CA TRP A 262 -7.73 2.27 23.74
C TRP A 262 -6.67 1.18 23.99
N VAL A 263 -5.56 1.16 23.23
CA VAL A 263 -4.46 0.20 23.45
C VAL A 263 -3.84 0.33 24.83
N TRP A 264 -3.74 1.54 25.37
CA TRP A 264 -3.19 1.75 26.71
C TRP A 264 -4.12 1.20 27.81
N SER A 265 -5.42 1.18 27.57
CA SER A 265 -6.43 0.69 28.52
C SER A 265 -6.79 -0.79 28.33
N ALA A 266 -6.43 -1.38 27.19
CA ALA A 266 -6.79 -2.74 26.84
C ALA A 266 -6.04 -3.80 27.69
N PRO A 267 -6.73 -4.82 28.23
CA PRO A 267 -6.11 -5.91 28.98
C PRO A 267 -5.44 -6.90 28.02
N MET A 268 -4.25 -6.56 27.54
CA MET A 268 -3.42 -7.44 26.72
C MET A 268 -2.38 -8.17 27.58
N GLY A 269 -1.95 -9.34 27.14
CA GLY A 269 -0.90 -10.13 27.77
C GLY A 269 -0.13 -10.95 26.73
N ALA A 270 1.16 -11.14 26.97
CA ALA A 270 1.98 -11.98 26.11
C ALA A 270 1.64 -13.46 26.33
N ARG A 271 1.54 -14.24 25.25
CA ARG A 271 1.33 -15.70 25.26
C ARG A 271 2.51 -16.44 25.87
N ARG A 272 3.70 -15.91 25.64
CA ARG A 272 4.98 -16.44 26.12
C ARG A 272 5.80 -15.29 26.67
N PRO A 273 6.58 -15.52 27.74
CA PRO A 273 7.44 -14.48 28.28
C PRO A 273 8.37 -13.99 27.19
N LEU A 274 8.39 -12.67 27.01
CA LEU A 274 9.27 -12.06 26.03
C LEU A 274 10.73 -12.19 26.49
N SER A 275 11.66 -12.33 25.54
CA SER A 275 13.09 -12.32 25.88
C SER A 275 13.45 -11.00 26.58
N SER A 276 14.17 -11.13 27.70
CA SER A 276 14.71 -10.00 28.44
C SER A 276 15.92 -9.44 27.68
N GLY A 277 15.93 -8.11 27.47
CA GLY A 277 17.04 -7.42 26.82
C GLY A 277 16.62 -6.47 25.68
N ILE A 278 17.60 -5.72 25.19
CA ILE A 278 17.42 -4.72 24.14
C ILE A 278 17.32 -5.40 22.77
N ARG A 279 16.30 -5.03 22.00
CA ARG A 279 16.03 -5.58 20.66
C ARG A 279 16.75 -4.79 19.57
N TRP A 280 18.08 -4.92 19.53
CA TRP A 280 18.95 -4.21 18.58
C TRP A 280 18.55 -4.38 17.12
N GLY A 281 18.05 -5.56 16.73
CA GLY A 281 17.58 -5.82 15.36
C GLY A 281 16.46 -4.86 14.91
N ARG A 282 15.65 -4.35 15.85
CA ARG A 282 14.62 -3.35 15.54
C ARG A 282 15.21 -1.98 15.28
N LEU A 283 16.12 -1.53 16.13
CA LEU A 283 16.79 -0.24 15.94
C LEU A 283 17.58 -0.23 14.64
N PHE A 284 18.26 -1.34 14.31
CA PHE A 284 18.93 -1.53 13.03
C PHE A 284 17.94 -1.48 11.86
N GLY A 285 16.84 -2.22 11.92
CA GLY A 285 15.82 -2.23 10.86
C GLY A 285 15.19 -0.86 10.61
N VAL A 286 14.83 -0.13 11.67
CA VAL A 286 14.25 1.23 11.53
C VAL A 286 15.31 2.24 11.07
N SER A 287 16.56 2.12 11.50
CA SER A 287 17.65 2.97 11.02
C SER A 287 17.93 2.74 9.53
N PHE A 288 17.94 1.48 9.10
CA PHE A 288 18.06 1.11 7.68
C PHE A 288 16.89 1.64 6.85
N ALA A 289 15.65 1.56 7.37
CA ALA A 289 14.50 2.20 6.74
C ALA A 289 14.67 3.73 6.63
N GLY A 290 15.24 4.38 7.65
CA GLY A 290 15.59 5.80 7.61
C GLY A 290 16.59 6.12 6.49
N LEU A 291 17.61 5.29 6.30
CA LEU A 291 18.55 5.42 5.17
C LEU A 291 17.84 5.30 3.82
N LEU A 292 16.94 4.32 3.66
CA LEU A 292 16.14 4.16 2.45
C LEU A 292 15.27 5.38 2.16
N ILE A 293 14.72 6.03 3.19
CA ILE A 293 13.94 7.27 3.03
C ILE A 293 14.84 8.42 2.55
N VAL A 294 16.06 8.54 3.08
CA VAL A 294 17.02 9.54 2.62
C VAL A 294 17.37 9.33 1.14
N ILE A 295 17.67 8.09 0.75
CA ILE A 295 17.96 7.70 -0.64
C ILE A 295 16.74 7.98 -1.53
N ALA A 296 15.53 7.65 -1.05
CA ALA A 296 14.29 7.88 -1.78
C ALA A 296 14.08 9.35 -2.11
N GLY A 297 14.42 10.28 -1.21
CA GLY A 297 14.23 11.71 -1.45
C GLY A 297 15.10 12.27 -2.59
N TYR A 298 16.31 11.73 -2.79
CA TYR A 298 17.19 12.09 -3.93
C TYR A 298 16.94 11.27 -5.20
N SER A 299 16.13 10.21 -5.11
CA SER A 299 15.79 9.38 -6.25
C SER A 299 14.67 10.04 -7.07
N GLY A 300 14.56 9.70 -8.36
CA GLY A 300 13.43 10.14 -9.18
C GLY A 300 12.11 9.59 -8.64
N TRP A 301 11.15 10.47 -8.37
CA TRP A 301 9.77 10.15 -7.97
C TRP A 301 8.83 10.09 -9.16
N THR A 302 9.11 10.87 -10.21
CA THR A 302 8.42 10.85 -11.50
C THR A 302 9.41 11.07 -12.61
N PHE A 303 9.25 10.28 -13.67
CA PHE A 303 9.96 10.41 -14.94
C PHE A 303 8.94 10.83 -15.98
N ASP A 304 9.13 12.01 -16.56
CA ASP A 304 8.26 12.59 -17.57
C ASP A 304 9.00 12.68 -18.91
N THR A 305 8.51 11.90 -19.88
CA THR A 305 9.01 11.86 -21.26
C THR A 305 7.95 12.30 -22.27
N ARG A 306 6.93 13.03 -21.80
CA ARG A 306 5.89 13.60 -22.67
C ARG A 306 6.49 14.65 -23.61
N ALA A 307 5.96 14.73 -24.85
CA ALA A 307 6.49 15.64 -25.88
C ALA A 307 6.61 17.08 -25.37
N ASP A 308 5.53 17.62 -24.78
CA ASP A 308 5.52 19.00 -24.29
C ASP A 308 6.45 19.27 -23.10
N SER A 309 6.81 18.23 -22.34
CA SER A 309 7.74 18.33 -21.21
C SER A 309 9.19 18.30 -21.67
N VAL A 310 9.49 17.48 -22.70
CA VAL A 310 10.86 17.24 -23.18
C VAL A 310 11.28 18.22 -24.28
N ILE A 311 10.34 18.78 -25.03
CA ILE A 311 10.62 19.78 -26.06
C ILE A 311 10.98 21.11 -25.37
N GLY A 312 12.28 21.30 -25.13
CA GLY A 312 12.82 22.56 -24.64
C GLY A 312 12.67 23.72 -25.64
N PRO A 313 12.91 24.97 -25.21
CA PRO A 313 12.71 26.16 -26.04
C PRO A 313 13.46 26.13 -27.37
N GLU A 314 14.68 25.61 -27.38
CA GLU A 314 15.50 25.51 -28.59
C GLU A 314 14.95 24.50 -29.60
N LEU A 315 14.49 23.33 -29.10
CA LEU A 315 13.88 22.32 -29.96
C LEU A 315 12.49 22.77 -30.46
N ARG A 316 11.75 23.55 -29.66
CA ARG A 316 10.49 24.17 -30.06
C ARG A 316 10.68 25.05 -31.29
N VAL A 317 11.70 25.92 -31.27
CA VAL A 317 12.03 26.80 -32.41
C VAL A 317 12.39 25.99 -33.66
N GLN A 318 13.14 24.89 -33.51
CA GLN A 318 13.47 24.02 -34.65
C GLN A 318 12.22 23.34 -35.24
N LEU A 319 11.32 22.87 -34.38
CA LEU A 319 10.06 22.28 -34.80
C LEU A 319 9.16 23.30 -35.51
N ASP A 320 9.07 24.52 -34.98
CA ASP A 320 8.30 25.61 -35.59
C ASP A 320 8.86 26.00 -36.97
N ASP A 321 10.19 26.05 -37.14
CA ASP A 321 10.85 26.30 -38.44
C ASP A 321 10.59 25.18 -39.45
N ILE A 322 10.52 23.91 -39.00
CA ILE A 322 10.15 22.78 -39.87
C ILE A 322 8.70 22.89 -40.33
N VAL A 323 7.79 23.30 -39.43
CA VAL A 323 6.37 23.51 -39.76
C VAL A 323 6.22 24.64 -40.79
N GLU A 324 6.90 25.77 -40.59
CA GLU A 324 6.87 26.90 -41.54
C GLU A 324 7.37 26.48 -42.93
N LYS A 325 8.47 25.71 -42.99
CA LYS A 325 8.99 25.17 -44.26
C LYS A 325 8.05 24.17 -44.92
N ALA A 326 7.36 23.34 -44.13
CA ALA A 326 6.42 22.35 -44.65
C ALA A 326 5.19 23.05 -45.27
N GLU A 327 4.65 24.07 -44.60
CA GLU A 327 3.55 24.89 -45.13
C GLU A 327 3.95 25.64 -46.41
N ALA A 328 5.17 26.19 -46.45
CA ALA A 328 5.70 26.85 -47.65
C ALA A 328 5.86 25.88 -48.83
N ALA A 329 6.31 24.64 -48.57
CA ALA A 329 6.44 23.59 -49.59
C ALA A 329 5.09 23.13 -50.13
N GLU A 330 4.08 23.01 -49.26
CA GLU A 330 2.71 22.66 -49.65
C GLU A 330 2.08 23.77 -50.50
N ALA A 331 2.27 25.04 -50.12
CA ALA A 331 1.82 26.19 -50.90
C ALA A 331 2.50 26.29 -52.29
N ALA A 332 3.74 25.82 -52.40
CA ALA A 332 4.46 25.72 -53.67
C ALA A 332 4.09 24.49 -54.51
N GLY A 333 3.27 23.57 -53.98
CA GLY A 333 2.86 22.33 -54.64
C GLY A 333 3.89 21.19 -54.58
N ASP A 334 4.96 21.33 -53.79
CA ASP A 334 5.99 20.28 -53.59
C ASP A 334 5.60 19.35 -52.43
N LEU A 335 4.70 18.42 -52.74
CA LEU A 335 4.20 17.42 -51.79
C LEU A 335 5.30 16.46 -51.30
N ALA A 336 6.38 16.27 -52.06
CA ALA A 336 7.48 15.39 -51.67
C ALA A 336 8.32 16.02 -50.56
N LEU A 337 8.65 17.31 -50.71
CA LEU A 337 9.36 18.07 -49.69
C LEU A 337 8.52 18.21 -48.41
N ALA A 338 7.23 18.56 -48.53
CA ALA A 338 6.33 18.65 -47.38
C ALA A 338 6.23 17.32 -46.61
N GLY A 339 6.12 16.19 -47.34
CA GLY A 339 6.12 14.86 -46.73
C GLY A 339 7.43 14.51 -46.01
N SER A 340 8.58 14.92 -46.56
CA SER A 340 9.88 14.69 -45.93
C SER A 340 10.07 15.51 -44.63
N LEU A 341 9.61 16.76 -44.61
CA LEU A 341 9.67 17.64 -43.44
C LEU A 341 8.73 17.15 -42.33
N ALA A 342 7.54 16.65 -42.69
CA ALA A 342 6.63 16.02 -41.72
C ALA A 342 7.23 14.75 -41.09
N ALA A 343 8.01 13.98 -41.86
CA ALA A 343 8.74 12.83 -41.34
C ALA A 343 9.89 13.25 -40.41
N GLU A 344 10.64 14.31 -40.76
CA GLU A 344 11.69 14.89 -39.92
C GLU A 344 11.13 15.44 -38.60
N PHE A 345 10.01 16.16 -38.64
CA PHE A 345 9.28 16.64 -37.47
C PHE A 345 8.94 15.49 -36.52
N THR A 346 8.36 14.42 -37.06
CA THR A 346 7.99 13.24 -36.27
C THR A 346 9.23 12.53 -35.68
N ALA A 347 10.33 12.47 -36.44
CA ALA A 347 11.57 11.86 -36.01
C ALA A 347 12.25 12.64 -34.87
N LEU A 348 12.25 13.98 -34.94
CA LEU A 348 12.80 14.85 -33.90
C LEU A 348 12.02 14.74 -32.59
N ILE A 349 10.69 14.72 -32.65
CA ILE A 349 9.86 14.51 -31.45
C ILE A 349 10.15 13.12 -30.85
N ALA A 350 10.19 12.08 -31.69
CA ALA A 350 10.50 10.72 -31.22
C ALA A 350 11.92 10.60 -30.64
N TYR A 351 12.89 11.35 -31.18
CA TYR A 351 14.25 11.41 -30.65
C TYR A 351 14.28 12.10 -29.28
N ALA A 352 13.59 13.25 -29.16
CA ALA A 352 13.48 13.99 -27.91
C ALA A 352 12.86 13.11 -26.81
N GLN A 353 11.72 12.48 -27.08
CA GLN A 353 11.05 11.58 -26.13
C GLN A 353 11.88 10.36 -25.70
N ARG A 354 12.88 9.94 -26.51
CA ARG A 354 13.77 8.82 -26.16
C ARG A 354 15.01 9.25 -25.37
N THR A 355 15.39 10.51 -25.45
CA THR A 355 16.69 11.01 -24.96
C THR A 355 16.56 12.02 -23.84
N GLY A 356 15.46 12.76 -23.79
CA GLY A 356 15.17 13.71 -22.74
C GLY A 356 14.19 13.15 -21.73
N ASP A 357 14.62 13.14 -20.47
CA ASP A 357 13.82 12.78 -19.31
C ASP A 357 13.80 13.97 -18.35
N VAL A 358 12.61 14.48 -18.01
CA VAL A 358 12.45 15.42 -16.89
C VAL A 358 12.19 14.60 -15.63
N ILE A 359 13.10 14.69 -14.66
CA ILE A 359 13.07 13.90 -13.44
C ILE A 359 12.73 14.82 -12.27
N TYR A 360 11.60 14.56 -11.63
CA TYR A 360 11.26 15.23 -10.38
C TYR A 360 11.64 14.34 -9.19
N ASP A 361 12.40 14.89 -8.25
CA ASP A 361 12.81 14.21 -7.02
C ASP A 361 11.87 14.55 -5.83
N GLY A 362 12.21 14.06 -4.64
CA GLY A 362 11.39 14.26 -3.43
C GLY A 362 11.75 15.48 -2.59
N TYR A 363 12.83 16.20 -2.90
CA TYR A 363 13.37 17.28 -2.07
C TYR A 363 13.42 18.66 -2.75
N SER A 364 13.54 18.69 -4.07
CA SER A 364 13.48 19.88 -4.91
C SER A 364 12.10 20.53 -4.85
N GLY A 365 12.05 21.82 -5.14
CA GLY A 365 10.80 22.59 -5.19
C GLY A 365 9.93 22.29 -6.41
N GLU A 366 10.43 21.50 -7.36
CA GLU A 366 9.71 21.14 -8.59
C GLU A 366 8.81 19.91 -8.40
N GLY A 367 9.18 19.01 -7.48
CA GLY A 367 8.39 17.84 -7.10
C GLY A 367 7.32 18.10 -6.03
N ALA A 368 6.55 17.08 -5.69
CA ALA A 368 5.46 17.20 -4.70
C ALA A 368 5.93 17.38 -3.24
N GLY A 369 7.25 17.39 -2.98
CA GLY A 369 7.83 17.56 -1.64
C GLY A 369 7.63 16.38 -0.68
N LEU A 370 7.16 15.23 -1.17
CA LEU A 370 6.84 14.06 -0.35
C LEU A 370 8.07 13.40 0.29
N GLY A 371 9.27 13.63 -0.24
CA GLY A 371 10.52 13.17 0.37
C GLY A 371 10.75 13.79 1.75
N TRP A 372 10.48 15.08 1.91
CA TRP A 372 10.56 15.77 3.21
C TRP A 372 9.56 15.23 4.22
N VAL A 373 8.34 14.95 3.78
CA VAL A 373 7.29 14.39 4.64
C VAL A 373 7.66 12.97 5.07
N ALA A 374 8.18 12.15 4.17
CA ALA A 374 8.68 10.82 4.48
C ALA A 374 9.85 10.86 5.48
N LEU A 375 10.79 11.80 5.31
CA LEU A 375 11.91 12.00 6.24
C LEU A 375 11.44 12.35 7.65
N MET A 376 10.45 13.25 7.77
CA MET A 376 9.85 13.62 9.05
C MET A 376 9.25 12.40 9.76
N PHE A 377 8.46 11.58 9.06
CA PHE A 377 7.88 10.37 9.65
C PHE A 377 8.92 9.26 9.89
N GLY A 378 9.96 9.16 9.07
CA GLY A 378 11.11 8.28 9.31
C GLY A 378 11.85 8.62 10.59
N ALA A 379 12.14 9.91 10.81
CA ALA A 379 12.75 10.40 12.05
C ALA A 379 11.84 10.17 13.27
N LEU A 380 10.54 10.42 13.15
CA LEU A 380 9.57 10.11 14.20
C LEU A 380 9.53 8.61 14.51
N THR A 381 9.56 7.75 13.49
CA THR A 381 9.57 6.29 13.66
C THR A 381 10.83 5.84 14.40
N LEU A 382 12.00 6.44 14.09
CA LEU A 382 13.25 6.18 14.80
C LEU A 382 13.15 6.55 16.29
N LEU A 383 12.58 7.73 16.60
CA LEU A 383 12.38 8.18 17.99
C LEU A 383 11.45 7.23 18.77
N VAL A 384 10.34 6.81 18.16
CA VAL A 384 9.37 5.87 18.76
C VAL A 384 9.94 4.45 18.85
N ALA A 385 10.89 4.07 17.99
CA ALA A 385 11.54 2.76 18.05
C ALA A 385 12.42 2.58 19.29
N ILE A 386 12.93 3.67 19.90
CA ILE A 386 13.75 3.63 21.12
C ILE A 386 12.98 3.00 22.30
N PRO A 387 11.84 3.56 22.77
CA PRO A 387 11.04 2.92 23.81
C PRO A 387 10.53 1.54 23.39
N ALA A 388 10.17 1.36 22.11
CA ALA A 388 9.70 0.06 21.63
C ALA A 388 10.76 -1.02 21.80
N SER A 389 12.04 -0.71 21.57
CA SER A 389 13.15 -1.69 21.57
C SER A 389 13.56 -2.21 22.96
N GLY A 390 12.98 -1.69 24.04
CA GLY A 390 13.30 -2.08 25.41
C GLY A 390 14.49 -1.33 26.03
N VAL A 391 14.90 -0.22 25.43
CA VAL A 391 15.95 0.66 25.99
C VAL A 391 15.44 1.40 27.24
N ILE A 392 14.15 1.78 27.27
CA ILE A 392 13.56 2.55 28.38
C ILE A 392 12.96 1.64 29.46
N SER A 393 12.21 0.62 29.06
CA SER A 393 11.58 -0.32 29.97
C SER A 393 11.45 -1.70 29.32
N GLY A 394 11.68 -2.76 30.10
CA GLY A 394 11.50 -4.15 29.70
C GLY A 394 10.09 -4.70 29.94
N ASP A 395 9.17 -3.89 30.49
CA ASP A 395 7.78 -4.31 30.71
C ASP A 395 7.11 -4.69 29.39
N GLU A 396 6.53 -5.89 29.34
CA GLU A 396 5.94 -6.47 28.13
C GLU A 396 4.82 -5.59 27.57
N ASN A 397 3.96 -5.05 28.45
CA ASN A 397 2.86 -4.18 28.04
C ASN A 397 3.37 -2.83 27.52
N PHE A 398 4.41 -2.29 28.14
CA PHE A 398 5.09 -1.09 27.65
C PHE A 398 5.62 -1.32 26.23
N LEU A 399 6.32 -2.44 25.99
CA LEU A 399 6.86 -2.77 24.66
C LEU A 399 5.76 -2.92 23.61
N TYR A 400 4.70 -3.68 23.92
CA TYR A 400 3.55 -3.88 23.03
C TYR A 400 2.93 -2.56 22.55
N ARG A 401 2.69 -1.66 23.49
CA ARG A 401 2.12 -0.33 23.28
C ARG A 401 2.95 0.53 22.34
N TRP A 402 4.27 0.56 22.49
CA TRP A 402 5.15 1.30 21.58
C TRP A 402 5.37 0.58 20.24
N CYS A 403 5.35 -0.76 20.23
CA CYS A 403 5.42 -1.55 19.00
C CYS A 403 4.24 -1.27 18.06
N SER A 404 3.03 -1.09 18.58
CA SER A 404 1.86 -0.81 17.74
C SER A 404 1.97 0.56 17.06
N ILE A 405 2.52 1.57 17.75
CA ILE A 405 2.79 2.90 17.19
C ILE A 405 3.85 2.83 16.08
N VAL A 406 4.98 2.14 16.31
CA VAL A 406 6.03 1.95 15.27
C VAL A 406 5.45 1.24 14.05
N CYS A 407 4.61 0.22 14.25
CA CYS A 407 3.95 -0.48 13.15
C CYS A 407 3.01 0.44 12.36
N GLY A 408 2.23 1.28 13.05
CA GLY A 408 1.34 2.26 12.42
C GLY A 408 2.09 3.32 11.62
N LEU A 409 3.20 3.85 12.16
CA LEU A 409 4.06 4.81 11.43
C LEU A 409 4.71 4.15 10.20
N GLY A 410 5.24 2.93 10.35
CA GLY A 410 5.80 2.17 9.23
C GLY A 410 4.77 1.87 8.13
N LEU A 411 3.55 1.48 8.52
CA LEU A 411 2.44 1.30 7.58
C LEU A 411 2.07 2.63 6.92
N GLY A 412 2.03 3.74 7.66
CA GLY A 412 1.78 5.08 7.10
C GLY A 412 2.81 5.49 6.04
N VAL A 413 4.10 5.28 6.29
CA VAL A 413 5.18 5.53 5.32
C VAL A 413 5.02 4.63 4.09
N LEU A 414 4.67 3.36 4.27
CA LEU A 414 4.36 2.46 3.16
C LEU A 414 3.20 2.99 2.32
N LEU A 415 2.12 3.42 2.97
CA LEU A 415 0.93 3.93 2.30
C LEU A 415 1.19 5.22 1.54
N LEU A 416 2.14 6.05 1.96
CA LEU A 416 2.59 7.22 1.19
C LEU A 416 3.06 6.80 -0.22
N GLY A 417 3.96 5.82 -0.30
CA GLY A 417 4.49 5.35 -1.58
C GLY A 417 3.40 4.73 -2.45
N ILE A 418 2.50 3.92 -1.87
CA ILE A 418 1.34 3.36 -2.59
C ILE A 418 0.38 4.47 -3.06
N ALA A 419 0.13 5.47 -2.22
CA ALA A 419 -0.75 6.58 -2.56
C ALA A 419 -0.21 7.36 -3.76
N TRP A 420 1.09 7.68 -3.76
CA TRP A 420 1.75 8.32 -4.89
C TRP A 420 1.61 7.51 -6.18
N VAL A 421 2.10 6.26 -6.17
CA VAL A 421 2.08 5.37 -7.33
C VAL A 421 0.65 5.18 -7.85
N GLY A 422 -0.30 4.93 -6.95
CA GLY A 422 -1.70 4.73 -7.29
C GLY A 422 -2.34 5.98 -7.90
N THR A 423 -2.03 7.17 -7.37
CA THR A 423 -2.58 8.43 -7.91
C THR A 423 -2.10 8.65 -9.33
N ILE A 424 -0.79 8.56 -9.54
CA ILE A 424 -0.18 8.74 -10.87
C ILE A 424 -0.72 7.68 -11.84
N ALA A 425 -0.65 6.39 -11.49
CA ALA A 425 -1.09 5.30 -12.36
C ALA A 425 -2.60 5.35 -12.71
N ARG A 426 -3.42 6.02 -11.91
CA ARG A 426 -4.86 6.15 -12.17
C ARG A 426 -5.18 7.14 -13.29
N VAL A 427 -4.38 8.18 -13.44
CA VAL A 427 -4.68 9.32 -14.35
C VAL A 427 -3.57 9.62 -15.36
N ALA A 428 -2.41 8.98 -15.24
CA ALA A 428 -1.25 9.27 -16.07
C ALA A 428 -1.54 9.18 -17.56
N GLU A 429 -1.13 10.22 -18.26
CA GLU A 429 -0.99 10.20 -19.71
C GLU A 429 0.17 9.26 -20.11
N THR A 430 0.18 8.86 -21.38
CA THR A 430 1.29 8.07 -21.94
C THR A 430 2.61 8.82 -21.74
N ASN A 431 3.69 8.09 -21.45
CA ASN A 431 5.04 8.63 -21.25
C ASN A 431 5.26 9.38 -19.92
N LEU A 432 4.46 9.11 -18.90
CA LEU A 432 4.76 9.51 -17.52
C LEU A 432 4.70 8.32 -16.57
N VAL A 433 5.75 8.12 -15.77
CA VAL A 433 5.89 6.95 -14.90
C VAL A 433 6.37 7.33 -13.50
N SER A 434 5.84 6.67 -12.47
CA SER A 434 6.35 6.77 -11.10
C SER A 434 7.74 6.15 -10.98
N GLY A 435 8.64 6.85 -10.30
CA GLY A 435 10.02 6.47 -10.17
C GLY A 435 10.37 5.60 -8.95
N VAL A 436 11.66 5.28 -8.85
CA VAL A 436 12.24 4.38 -7.83
C VAL A 436 12.17 5.00 -6.41
N GLY A 437 12.09 6.32 -6.28
CA GLY A 437 11.92 7.00 -4.99
C GLY A 437 10.69 6.50 -4.22
N ALA A 438 9.54 6.40 -4.90
CA ALA A 438 8.31 5.90 -4.29
C ALA A 438 8.44 4.42 -3.87
N LEU A 439 9.17 3.61 -4.63
CA LEU A 439 9.44 2.21 -4.30
C LEU A 439 10.30 2.06 -3.04
N PHE A 440 11.35 2.88 -2.89
CA PHE A 440 12.18 2.89 -1.68
C PHE A 440 11.38 3.28 -0.44
N ILE A 441 10.41 4.20 -0.56
CA ILE A 441 9.49 4.53 0.53
C ILE A 441 8.62 3.33 0.93
N VAL A 442 8.09 2.59 -0.05
CA VAL A 442 7.35 1.35 0.23
C VAL A 442 8.22 0.35 1.00
N PHE A 443 9.46 0.12 0.56
CA PHE A 443 10.39 -0.78 1.25
C PHE A 443 10.77 -0.29 2.66
N ALA A 444 10.97 1.02 2.84
CA ALA A 444 11.25 1.61 4.15
C ALA A 444 10.08 1.40 5.12
N GLY A 445 8.84 1.61 4.65
CA GLY A 445 7.64 1.39 5.43
C GLY A 445 7.44 -0.08 5.82
N VAL A 446 7.60 -1.01 4.86
CA VAL A 446 7.57 -2.47 5.12
C VAL A 446 8.62 -2.86 6.16
N THR A 447 9.86 -2.39 5.99
CA THR A 447 10.96 -2.70 6.91
C THR A 447 10.67 -2.22 8.32
N SER A 448 10.17 -0.98 8.45
CA SER A 448 9.80 -0.37 9.73
C SER A 448 8.68 -1.15 10.42
N ALA A 449 7.60 -1.48 9.70
CA ALA A 449 6.47 -2.24 10.25
C ALA A 449 6.84 -3.70 10.58
N ALA A 450 7.67 -4.35 9.74
CA ALA A 450 8.11 -5.72 9.96
C ALA A 450 9.00 -5.87 11.21
N SER A 451 9.75 -4.82 11.57
CA SER A 451 10.66 -4.81 12.73
C SER A 451 10.00 -5.07 14.10
N VAL A 452 8.68 -4.87 14.19
CA VAL A 452 7.87 -5.04 15.42
C VAL A 452 6.90 -6.21 15.34
N ARG A 453 6.73 -6.81 14.16
CA ARG A 453 5.75 -7.87 13.89
C ARG A 453 5.87 -9.07 14.83
N GLY A 454 7.10 -9.51 15.11
CA GLY A 454 7.33 -10.64 16.01
C GLY A 454 6.86 -10.38 17.44
N THR A 455 6.94 -9.13 17.91
CA THR A 455 6.46 -8.76 19.25
C THR A 455 4.95 -8.67 19.31
N LEU A 456 4.33 -7.99 18.34
CA LEU A 456 2.88 -7.82 18.31
C LEU A 456 2.15 -9.17 18.16
N ALA A 457 2.75 -10.13 17.45
CA ALA A 457 2.18 -11.46 17.26
C ALA A 457 2.07 -12.30 18.54
N GLU A 458 2.80 -11.94 19.61
CA GLU A 458 2.78 -12.66 20.88
C GLU A 458 1.68 -12.17 21.85
N PHE A 459 0.99 -11.06 21.56
CA PHE A 459 0.01 -10.49 22.48
C PHE A 459 -1.42 -10.90 22.13
N ASP A 460 -2.13 -11.38 23.14
CA ASP A 460 -3.57 -11.65 23.09
C ASP A 460 -4.29 -10.88 24.21
N ARG A 461 -5.61 -10.75 24.06
CA ARG A 461 -6.46 -10.26 25.15
C ARG A 461 -6.46 -11.27 26.29
N LYS A 462 -6.39 -10.80 27.53
CA LYS A 462 -6.36 -11.68 28.72
C LYS A 462 -7.62 -12.54 28.82
N GLN A 463 -7.43 -13.79 29.23
CA GLN A 463 -8.49 -14.74 29.52
C GLN A 463 -8.95 -14.58 30.97
N VAL A 464 -10.24 -14.76 31.22
CA VAL A 464 -10.84 -14.81 32.54
C VAL A 464 -10.96 -16.28 32.92
N PHE A 465 -10.27 -16.69 33.97
CA PHE A 465 -10.47 -17.98 34.61
C PHE A 465 -11.51 -17.75 35.72
N ASN A 466 -12.70 -18.34 35.56
CA ASN A 466 -13.77 -18.27 36.56
C ASN A 466 -13.60 -19.34 37.63
#